data_AF-A0A971F363-F1
#
_entry.id   AF-A0A971F363-F1
#
_cell.length_a   1.000
_cell.length_b   1.000
_cell.length_c   1.000
_cell.angle_alpha   90.00
_cell.angle_beta   90.00
_cell.angle_gamma   90.00
#
_symmetry.space_group_name_H-M   'P 1'
#
loop_
_entity.id
_entity.type
_entity.pdbx_description
1 polymer ?
#
loop_
_entity_poly.entity_id
_entity_poly.type
_entity_poly.pdbx_seq_one_letter_code
_entity_poly.pdbx_strand_id
1 'polypeptide(L)'
;YLIRNNSDIFNTLIISPPQCGKTTILRDIARLLGNGLPDMGFRGVKVGIVDERSEIAACQKGIASNDVGLRTDVLDGCPKRIGMPMIIRAMSPKVIITDEIGNEGDREAIHSVLNAGVRIVATAHGYNVSEMKSRREVIKLIEDKVFERYIVLGNANGPGTLVEVIDGENMESIYQMLLRPPPL
;
A
#
# COMPACT_ATOMS: atom_id res chain seq x y z
N TYR A 1 12.59 -2.91 0.97
CA TYR A 1 12.17 -1.73 0.19
C TYR A 1 11.06 -0.90 0.86
N LEU A 2 10.16 -1.50 1.65
CA LEU A 2 9.11 -0.77 2.40
C LEU A 2 9.61 -0.14 3.71
N ILE A 3 10.48 -0.84 4.44
CA ILE A 3 10.95 -0.44 5.77
C ILE A 3 11.99 0.68 5.66
N ARG A 4 11.81 1.75 6.43
CA ARG A 4 12.75 2.88 6.53
C ARG A 4 13.71 2.70 7.71
N ASN A 5 13.19 2.27 8.85
CA ASN A 5 13.95 1.98 10.06
C ASN A 5 13.18 0.99 10.95
N ASN A 6 13.62 0.78 12.18
CA ASN A 6 13.08 -0.23 13.10
C ASN A 6 11.59 -0.06 13.48
N SER A 7 10.94 1.05 13.16
CA SER A 7 9.53 1.30 13.52
C SER A 7 8.79 2.23 12.53
N ASP A 8 9.38 2.49 11.36
CA ASP A 8 8.83 3.38 10.35
C ASP A 8 8.99 2.78 8.95
N ILE A 9 8.07 3.14 8.06
CA ILE A 9 8.05 2.71 6.68
C ILE A 9 8.02 3.93 5.75
N PHE A 10 8.34 3.71 4.49
CA PHE A 10 8.12 4.70 3.45
C PHE A 10 6.65 4.75 3.04
N ASN A 11 6.15 5.94 2.72
CA ASN A 11 4.89 6.06 1.99
C ASN A 11 5.02 5.34 0.65
N THR A 12 4.22 4.32 0.41
CA THR A 12 4.44 3.40 -0.71
C THR A 12 3.20 3.24 -1.57
N LEU A 13 3.38 3.39 -2.88
CA LEU A 13 2.39 3.03 -3.88
C LEU A 13 2.79 1.74 -4.58
N ILE A 14 1.93 0.73 -4.49
CA ILE A 14 2.09 -0.53 -5.20
C ILE A 14 1.33 -0.44 -6.52
N ILE A 15 2.05 -0.55 -7.63
CA ILE A 15 1.52 -0.48 -8.98
C ILE A 15 1.49 -1.89 -9.55
N SER A 16 0.31 -2.34 -9.98
CA SER A 16 0.20 -3.66 -10.58
C SER A 16 -1.05 -3.78 -11.45
N PRO A 17 -1.00 -4.58 -12.54
CA PRO A 17 -2.19 -4.84 -13.32
C PRO A 17 -3.28 -5.56 -12.49
N PRO A 18 -4.52 -5.61 -12.99
CA PRO A 18 -5.57 -6.43 -12.37
C PRO A 18 -5.12 -7.88 -12.16
N GLN A 19 -5.69 -8.54 -11.14
CA GLN A 19 -5.47 -9.97 -10.86
C GLN A 19 -4.02 -10.41 -10.55
N CYS A 20 -3.11 -9.48 -10.22
CA CYS A 20 -1.72 -9.78 -9.87
C CYS A 20 -1.43 -9.90 -8.36
N GLY A 21 -2.44 -10.24 -7.54
CA GLY A 21 -2.23 -10.52 -6.10
C GLY A 21 -2.06 -9.30 -5.20
N LYS A 22 -2.42 -8.08 -5.66
CA LYS A 22 -2.35 -6.83 -4.88
C LYS A 22 -2.95 -6.96 -3.49
N THR A 23 -4.18 -7.44 -3.38
CA THR A 23 -4.89 -7.59 -2.10
C THR A 23 -4.16 -8.56 -1.16
N THR A 24 -3.62 -9.66 -1.69
CA THR A 24 -2.81 -10.60 -0.90
C THR A 24 -1.55 -9.94 -0.36
N ILE A 25 -0.87 -9.15 -1.18
CA ILE A 25 0.33 -8.42 -0.75
C ILE A 25 -0.01 -7.35 0.28
N LEU A 26 -1.09 -6.60 0.12
CA LEU A 26 -1.52 -5.62 1.13
C LEU A 26 -1.82 -6.27 2.48
N ARG A 27 -2.53 -7.41 2.46
CA ARG A 27 -2.82 -8.20 3.66
C ARG A 27 -1.54 -8.69 4.33
N ASP A 28 -0.60 -9.22 3.56
CA ASP A 28 0.68 -9.68 4.11
C ASP A 28 1.51 -8.51 4.67
N ILE A 29 1.52 -7.36 4.00
CA ILE A 29 2.14 -6.15 4.54
C ILE A 29 1.49 -5.76 5.86
N ALA A 30 0.15 -5.76 5.96
CA ALA A 30 -0.55 -5.46 7.21
C ALA A 30 -0.13 -6.41 8.33
N ARG A 31 -0.14 -7.71 8.05
CA ARG A 31 0.23 -8.76 8.99
C ARG A 31 1.65 -8.61 9.50
N LEU A 32 2.61 -8.42 8.59
CA LEU A 32 4.02 -8.28 8.93
C LEU A 32 4.31 -6.98 9.69
N LEU A 33 3.67 -5.87 9.32
CA LEU A 33 3.83 -4.61 10.04
C LEU A 33 3.18 -4.63 11.42
N GLY A 34 1.99 -5.25 11.54
CA GLY A 34 1.28 -5.39 12.82
C GLY A 34 2.02 -6.31 13.80
N ASN A 35 2.57 -7.42 13.30
CA ASN A 35 3.30 -8.39 14.13
C ASN A 35 4.73 -7.94 14.43
N GLY A 36 5.36 -7.22 13.50
CA GLY A 36 6.80 -6.98 13.50
C GLY A 36 7.58 -8.08 12.80
N LEU A 37 8.83 -7.79 12.49
CA LEU A 37 9.77 -8.69 11.83
C LEU A 37 11.07 -8.72 12.66
N PRO A 38 11.18 -9.59 13.69
CA PRO A 38 12.33 -9.65 14.57
C PRO A 38 13.65 -9.86 13.83
N ASP A 39 13.66 -10.72 12.81
CA ASP A 39 14.84 -11.03 11.98
C ASP A 39 15.33 -9.82 11.17
N MET A 40 14.46 -8.84 10.93
CA MET A 40 14.79 -7.57 10.27
C MET A 40 14.94 -6.41 11.27
N GLY A 41 14.86 -6.67 12.57
CA GLY A 41 14.88 -5.64 13.62
C GLY A 41 13.68 -4.68 13.60
N PHE A 42 12.61 -5.02 12.87
CA PHE A 42 11.42 -4.18 12.77
C PHE A 42 10.42 -4.52 13.87
N ARG A 43 10.05 -3.53 14.68
CA ARG A 43 9.07 -3.66 15.75
C ARG A 43 7.67 -3.54 15.18
N GLY A 44 6.75 -4.39 15.66
CA GLY A 44 5.34 -4.29 15.26
C GLY A 44 4.75 -2.91 15.57
N VAL A 45 4.00 -2.36 14.63
CA VAL A 45 3.38 -1.03 14.71
C VAL A 45 1.86 -1.14 14.62
N LYS A 46 1.15 -0.09 15.05
CA LYS A 46 -0.30 -0.02 14.84
C LYS A 46 -0.62 0.19 13.37
N VAL A 47 -1.38 -0.72 12.78
CA VAL A 47 -1.82 -0.67 11.39
C VAL A 47 -3.33 -0.40 11.36
N GLY A 48 -3.76 0.48 10.47
CA GLY A 48 -5.17 0.67 10.16
C GLY A 48 -5.45 0.21 8.74
N ILE A 49 -6.38 -0.71 8.54
CA ILE A 49 -6.88 -1.07 7.21
C ILE A 49 -8.14 -0.27 6.94
N VAL A 50 -8.19 0.41 5.79
CA VAL A 50 -9.41 1.02 5.26
C VAL A 50 -9.68 0.38 3.91
N ASP A 51 -10.79 -0.36 3.81
CA ASP A 51 -11.11 -1.18 2.65
C ASP A 51 -12.57 -0.97 2.24
N GLU A 52 -12.80 -0.65 0.96
CA GLU A 52 -14.14 -0.40 0.42
C GLU A 52 -14.84 -1.68 -0.03
N ARG A 53 -14.09 -2.73 -0.37
CA ARG A 53 -14.61 -3.95 -1.01
C ARG A 53 -14.58 -5.18 -0.11
N SER A 54 -14.07 -5.05 1.11
CA SER A 54 -13.96 -6.16 2.06
C SER A 54 -13.10 -7.32 1.52
N GLU A 55 -11.98 -7.00 0.88
CA GLU A 55 -11.08 -7.98 0.28
C GLU A 55 -9.85 -8.27 1.17
N ILE A 56 -9.33 -7.26 1.88
CA ILE A 56 -8.07 -7.37 2.63
C ILE A 56 -8.27 -8.23 3.89
N ALA A 57 -9.15 -7.79 4.80
CA ALA A 57 -9.46 -8.51 6.02
C ALA A 57 -10.59 -9.53 5.85
N ALA A 58 -11.45 -9.32 4.83
CA ALA A 58 -12.65 -10.11 4.55
C ALA A 58 -13.50 -10.32 5.81
N CYS A 59 -13.93 -9.22 6.45
CA CYS A 59 -14.59 -9.31 7.75
C CYS A 59 -15.96 -9.98 7.64
N GLN A 60 -16.22 -10.94 8.52
CA GLN A 60 -17.54 -11.57 8.67
C GLN A 60 -18.07 -11.28 10.06
N LYS A 61 -19.27 -10.67 10.12
CA LYS A 61 -19.92 -10.26 11.38
C LYS A 61 -19.01 -9.40 12.27
N GLY A 62 -18.20 -8.53 11.66
CA GLY A 62 -17.28 -7.63 12.36
C GLY A 62 -15.96 -8.27 12.82
N ILE A 63 -15.68 -9.52 12.44
CA ILE A 63 -14.44 -10.23 12.77
C ILE A 63 -13.64 -10.43 11.48
N ALA A 64 -12.36 -10.05 11.47
CA ALA A 64 -11.46 -10.32 10.36
C ALA A 64 -11.33 -11.83 10.13
N SER A 65 -11.62 -12.29 8.91
CA SER A 65 -11.49 -13.72 8.57
C SER A 65 -10.05 -14.07 8.21
N ASN A 66 -9.31 -13.10 7.67
CA ASN A 66 -7.89 -13.22 7.36
C ASN A 66 -7.02 -12.73 8.52
N ASP A 67 -5.84 -13.35 8.69
CA ASP A 67 -4.81 -12.79 9.55
C ASP A 67 -4.23 -11.51 8.91
N VAL A 68 -4.50 -10.39 9.57
CA VAL A 68 -4.03 -9.05 9.20
C VAL A 68 -3.06 -8.47 10.23
N GLY A 69 -2.60 -9.27 11.19
CA GLY A 69 -1.64 -8.88 12.22
C GLY A 69 -2.27 -8.46 13.55
N LEU A 70 -1.50 -8.67 14.63
CA LEU A 70 -1.92 -8.49 16.03
C LEU A 70 -2.28 -7.05 16.41
N ARG A 71 -1.73 -6.07 15.69
CA ARG A 71 -1.86 -4.63 16.00
C ARG A 71 -2.62 -3.89 14.90
N THR A 72 -3.58 -4.58 14.30
CA THR A 72 -4.28 -4.09 13.11
C THR A 72 -5.76 -3.87 13.41
N ASP A 73 -6.20 -2.63 13.24
CA ASP A 73 -7.61 -2.24 13.27
C ASP A 73 -8.16 -2.15 11.84
N VAL A 74 -9.43 -2.51 11.63
CA VAL A 74 -10.03 -2.59 10.29
C VAL A 74 -11.33 -1.78 10.22
N LEU A 75 -11.40 -0.86 9.25
CA LEU A 75 -12.65 -0.27 8.76
C LEU A 75 -13.02 -0.94 7.44
N ASP A 76 -13.90 -1.94 7.54
CA ASP A 76 -14.31 -2.81 6.44
C ASP A 76 -15.58 -2.30 5.74
N GLY A 77 -15.60 -2.31 4.41
CA GLY A 77 -16.69 -1.74 3.60
C GLY A 77 -16.84 -0.21 3.76
N CYS A 78 -15.76 0.48 4.16
CA CYS A 78 -15.79 1.90 4.51
C CYS A 78 -15.20 2.75 3.38
N PRO A 79 -15.92 3.77 2.87
CA PRO A 79 -15.37 4.71 1.88
C PRO A 79 -14.08 5.36 2.37
N LYS A 80 -13.00 5.33 1.58
CA LYS A 80 -11.66 5.82 1.97
C LYS A 80 -11.68 7.24 2.54
N ARG A 81 -12.43 8.13 1.88
CA ARG A 81 -12.61 9.55 2.29
C ARG A 81 -13.20 9.73 3.69
N ILE A 82 -13.98 8.76 4.18
CA ILE A 82 -14.57 8.77 5.52
C ILE A 82 -13.69 7.95 6.48
N GLY A 83 -13.26 6.78 6.03
CA GLY A 83 -12.52 5.81 6.84
C GLY A 83 -11.15 6.30 7.28
N MET A 84 -10.38 6.96 6.40
CA MET A 84 -9.04 7.43 6.74
C MET A 84 -9.07 8.47 7.88
N PRO A 85 -9.83 9.58 7.82
CA PRO A 85 -9.94 10.50 8.96
C PRO A 85 -10.49 9.83 10.22
N MET A 86 -11.40 8.87 10.08
CA MET A 86 -12.02 8.18 11.21
C MET A 86 -11.01 7.29 11.95
N ILE A 87 -10.26 6.45 11.24
CA ILE A 87 -9.30 5.53 11.85
C ILE A 87 -8.12 6.28 12.47
N ILE A 88 -7.70 7.41 11.86
CA ILE A 88 -6.68 8.31 12.43
C ILE A 88 -7.11 8.76 13.82
N ARG A 89 -8.34 9.27 13.95
CA ARG A 89 -8.86 9.82 15.20
C ARG A 89 -9.14 8.75 16.24
N ALA A 90 -9.67 7.60 15.83
CA ALA A 90 -10.12 6.57 16.76
C ALA A 90 -8.99 5.67 17.27
N MET A 91 -8.07 5.27 16.38
CA MET A 91 -7.10 4.20 16.67
C MET A 91 -5.64 4.69 16.71
N SER A 92 -5.38 5.90 16.20
CA SER A 92 -4.02 6.47 16.10
C SER A 92 -3.02 5.49 15.44
N PRO A 93 -3.31 4.98 14.22
CA PRO A 93 -2.43 4.08 13.52
C PRO A 93 -1.10 4.78 13.18
N LYS A 94 -0.04 3.99 13.07
CA LYS A 94 1.24 4.43 12.51
C LYS A 94 1.26 4.31 10.99
N VAL A 95 0.52 3.32 10.47
CA VAL A 95 0.42 3.05 9.04
C VAL A 95 -1.04 2.82 8.69
N ILE A 96 -1.52 3.44 7.62
CA ILE A 96 -2.77 3.08 6.96
C ILE A 96 -2.48 2.26 5.71
N ILE A 97 -3.19 1.16 5.55
CA ILE A 97 -3.18 0.30 4.38
C ILE A 97 -4.55 0.41 3.73
N THR A 98 -4.56 0.70 2.44
CA THR A 98 -5.78 0.83 1.66
C THR A 98 -5.63 0.11 0.32
N ASP A 99 -6.77 -0.27 -0.25
CA ASP A 99 -6.89 -0.87 -1.57
C ASP A 99 -6.52 0.10 -2.72
N GLU A 100 -7.31 0.14 -3.79
CA GLU A 100 -6.99 0.90 -5.00
C GLU A 100 -7.34 2.38 -4.85
N ILE A 101 -6.36 3.25 -5.14
CA ILE A 101 -6.53 4.70 -5.19
C ILE A 101 -6.73 5.21 -6.62
N GLY A 102 -7.37 6.36 -6.72
CA GLY A 102 -7.60 7.08 -7.98
C GLY A 102 -9.04 7.51 -8.21
N ASN A 103 -9.92 7.29 -7.21
CA ASN A 103 -11.26 7.81 -7.20
C ASN A 103 -11.27 9.27 -6.72
N GLU A 104 -12.36 9.98 -7.00
CA GLU A 104 -12.56 11.34 -6.51
C GLU A 104 -12.53 11.38 -4.98
N GLY A 105 -11.78 12.34 -4.42
CA GLY A 105 -11.61 12.51 -2.98
C GLY A 105 -10.52 11.65 -2.33
N ASP A 106 -9.96 10.66 -3.02
CA ASP A 106 -8.84 9.85 -2.48
C ASP A 106 -7.63 10.73 -2.16
N ARG A 107 -7.33 11.71 -3.04
CA ARG A 107 -6.21 12.62 -2.82
C ARG A 107 -6.34 13.40 -1.51
N GLU A 108 -7.52 13.94 -1.23
CA GLU A 108 -7.78 14.71 -0.02
C GLU A 108 -7.71 13.83 1.23
N ALA A 109 -8.24 12.61 1.14
CA ALA A 109 -8.15 11.61 2.19
C ALA A 109 -6.68 11.29 2.51
N ILE A 110 -5.86 11.04 1.48
CA ILE A 110 -4.44 10.73 1.63
C ILE A 110 -3.66 11.91 2.21
N HIS A 111 -3.92 13.14 1.75
CA HIS A 111 -3.31 14.32 2.36
C HIS A 111 -3.64 14.45 3.85
N SER A 112 -4.85 14.05 4.28
CA SER A 112 -5.20 14.02 5.71
C SER A 112 -4.36 13.00 6.50
N VAL A 113 -4.02 11.85 5.90
CA VAL A 113 -3.12 10.84 6.48
C VAL A 113 -1.72 11.42 6.69
N LEU A 114 -1.19 12.10 5.67
CA LEU A 114 0.14 12.74 5.74
C LEU A 114 0.20 13.84 6.79
N ASN A 115 -0.81 14.71 6.83
CA ASN A 115 -0.90 15.80 7.80
C ASN A 115 -0.97 15.29 9.26
N ALA A 116 -1.48 14.08 9.46
CA ALA A 116 -1.51 13.42 10.77
C ALA A 116 -0.17 12.73 11.12
N GLY A 117 0.83 12.76 10.25
CA GLY A 117 2.11 12.07 10.44
C GLY A 117 1.99 10.54 10.35
N VAL A 118 0.96 10.05 9.67
CA VAL A 118 0.70 8.61 9.48
C VAL A 118 1.26 8.19 8.12
N ARG A 119 1.86 7.00 8.05
CA ARG A 119 2.35 6.45 6.78
C ARG A 119 1.24 5.80 5.99
N ILE A 120 1.40 5.72 4.67
CA ILE A 120 0.42 5.06 3.82
C ILE A 120 1.03 3.99 2.91
N VAL A 121 0.34 2.86 2.79
CA VAL A 121 0.53 1.88 1.72
C VAL A 121 -0.78 1.77 0.94
N ALA A 122 -0.71 2.07 -0.35
CA ALA A 122 -1.87 2.03 -1.23
C ALA A 122 -1.53 1.25 -2.51
N THR A 123 -2.55 0.86 -3.26
CA THR A 123 -2.35 0.28 -4.58
C THR A 123 -2.93 1.15 -5.69
N ALA A 124 -2.41 1.00 -6.89
CA ALA A 124 -3.06 1.52 -8.07
C ALA A 124 -2.87 0.58 -9.28
N HIS A 125 -3.81 0.66 -10.21
CA HIS A 125 -3.78 -0.11 -11.44
C HIS A 125 -2.85 0.51 -12.49
N GLY A 126 -1.82 -0.24 -12.88
CA GLY A 126 -0.92 0.10 -13.98
C GLY A 126 0.15 -0.96 -14.17
N TYR A 127 0.84 -0.96 -15.31
CA TYR A 127 1.97 -1.86 -15.56
C TYR A 127 3.31 -1.25 -15.16
N ASN A 128 3.37 0.08 -15.01
CA ASN A 128 4.54 0.85 -14.57
C ASN A 128 4.07 2.25 -14.09
N VAL A 129 5.00 3.04 -13.51
CA VAL A 129 4.70 4.40 -13.04
C VAL A 129 4.25 5.33 -14.17
N SER A 130 4.80 5.17 -15.38
CA SER A 130 4.47 6.03 -16.52
C SER A 130 3.04 5.85 -17.03
N GLU A 131 2.43 4.68 -16.86
CA GLU A 131 1.05 4.41 -17.28
C GLU A 131 -0.01 4.91 -16.30
N MET A 132 0.38 5.25 -15.08
CA MET A 132 -0.51 5.89 -14.09
C MET A 132 -1.00 7.27 -14.56
N LYS A 133 -0.40 7.83 -15.63
CA LYS A 133 -0.72 9.11 -16.27
C LYS A 133 -2.15 9.24 -16.82
N SER A 134 -2.97 8.20 -16.75
CA SER A 134 -4.39 8.26 -17.14
C SER A 134 -5.34 8.61 -15.98
N ARG A 135 -4.90 8.48 -14.71
CA ARG A 135 -5.74 8.72 -13.53
C ARG A 135 -5.37 10.03 -12.84
N ARG A 136 -6.17 11.08 -13.09
CA ARG A 136 -5.91 12.45 -12.62
C ARG A 136 -5.55 12.55 -11.14
N GLU A 137 -6.25 11.85 -10.26
CA GLU A 137 -5.99 11.92 -8.82
C GLU A 137 -4.66 11.25 -8.41
N VAL A 138 -4.28 10.15 -9.06
CA VAL A 138 -2.99 9.50 -8.81
C VAL A 138 -1.83 10.36 -9.32
N ILE A 139 -1.98 10.99 -10.48
CA ILE A 139 -0.97 11.89 -11.05
C ILE A 139 -0.66 13.03 -10.08
N LYS A 140 -1.70 13.69 -9.58
CA LYS A 140 -1.53 14.77 -8.59
C LYS A 140 -0.80 14.29 -7.34
N LEU A 141 -1.07 13.07 -6.85
CA LEU A 141 -0.36 12.52 -5.69
C LEU A 141 1.12 12.25 -5.98
N ILE A 142 1.47 11.88 -7.22
CA ILE A 142 2.85 11.73 -7.67
C ILE A 142 3.52 13.11 -7.77
N GLU A 143 2.86 14.10 -8.35
CA GLU A 143 3.34 15.49 -8.45
C GLU A 143 3.54 16.14 -7.07
N ASP A 144 2.62 15.86 -6.14
CA ASP A 144 2.68 16.28 -4.73
C ASP A 144 3.79 15.53 -3.94
N LYS A 145 4.52 14.59 -4.57
CA LYS A 145 5.57 13.74 -3.96
C LYS A 145 5.12 13.03 -2.68
N VAL A 146 3.87 12.55 -2.68
CA VAL A 146 3.29 11.85 -1.52
C VAL A 146 4.00 10.53 -1.22
N PHE A 147 4.33 9.79 -2.27
CA PHE A 147 4.92 8.47 -2.16
C PHE A 147 6.44 8.54 -2.27
N GLU A 148 7.11 7.94 -1.30
CA GLU A 148 8.57 7.84 -1.21
C GLU A 148 9.08 6.55 -1.90
N ARG A 149 8.20 5.58 -2.13
CA ARG A 149 8.49 4.33 -2.82
C ARG A 149 7.39 3.98 -3.81
N TYR A 150 7.78 3.57 -5.00
CA TYR A 150 6.89 2.92 -5.97
C TYR A 150 7.35 1.49 -6.17
N ILE A 151 6.44 0.54 -5.98
CA ILE A 151 6.71 -0.89 -6.14
C ILE A 151 5.87 -1.39 -7.31
N VAL A 152 6.53 -1.82 -8.39
CA VAL A 152 5.86 -2.36 -9.57
C VAL A 152 5.85 -3.88 -9.50
N LEU A 153 4.65 -4.46 -9.57
CA LEU A 153 4.44 -5.89 -9.55
C LEU A 153 3.84 -6.36 -10.87
N GLY A 154 4.33 -7.50 -11.37
CA GLY A 154 3.82 -8.18 -12.54
C GLY A 154 3.47 -9.65 -12.25
N ASN A 155 3.33 -10.42 -13.33
CA ASN A 155 2.97 -11.84 -13.30
C ASN A 155 3.95 -12.75 -14.06
N ALA A 156 5.12 -12.24 -14.47
CA ALA A 156 6.08 -12.98 -15.29
C ALA A 156 6.55 -14.30 -14.66
N ASN A 157 6.76 -14.31 -13.33
CA ASN A 157 7.09 -15.52 -12.56
C ASN A 157 5.95 -15.89 -11.59
N GLY A 158 4.71 -15.58 -11.97
CA GLY A 158 3.51 -15.72 -11.13
C GLY A 158 3.04 -14.41 -10.50
N PRO A 159 1.78 -14.34 -10.01
CA PRO A 159 1.21 -13.13 -9.43
C PRO A 159 2.05 -12.57 -8.28
N GLY A 160 2.26 -11.26 -8.27
CA GLY A 160 3.07 -10.58 -7.25
C GLY A 160 4.57 -10.60 -7.51
N THR A 161 4.99 -10.96 -8.73
CA THR A 161 6.40 -10.88 -9.13
C THR A 161 6.89 -9.43 -9.02
N LEU A 162 7.92 -9.17 -8.23
CA LEU A 162 8.53 -7.84 -8.13
C LEU A 162 9.29 -7.52 -9.41
N VAL A 163 8.78 -6.53 -10.17
CA VAL A 163 9.37 -6.10 -11.45
C VAL A 163 10.32 -4.94 -11.22
N GLU A 164 9.91 -3.95 -10.42
CA GLU A 164 10.69 -2.73 -10.24
C GLU A 164 10.43 -2.10 -8.88
N VAL A 165 11.43 -1.42 -8.32
CA VAL A 165 11.28 -0.50 -7.19
C VAL A 165 11.92 0.83 -7.58
N ILE A 166 11.15 1.91 -7.44
CA ILE A 166 11.59 3.27 -7.76
C ILE A 166 11.59 4.10 -6.48
N ASP A 167 12.62 4.91 -6.32
CA ASP A 167 12.72 5.92 -5.25
C ASP A 167 11.91 7.17 -5.63
N GLY A 168 11.01 7.60 -4.75
CA GLY A 168 10.10 8.71 -5.05
C GLY A 168 10.75 10.10 -4.98
N GLU A 169 11.95 10.23 -4.43
CA GLU A 169 12.64 11.52 -4.34
C GLU A 169 13.24 11.93 -5.69
N ASN A 170 13.94 11.00 -6.33
CA ASN A 170 14.65 11.22 -7.60
C ASN A 170 14.03 10.50 -8.80
N MET A 171 13.00 9.67 -8.59
CA MET A 171 12.34 8.85 -9.61
C MET A 171 13.28 7.85 -10.30
N GLU A 172 14.38 7.47 -9.63
CA GLU A 172 15.33 6.47 -10.14
C GLU A 172 14.96 5.06 -9.69
N SER A 173 15.21 4.10 -10.58
CA SER A 173 15.05 2.68 -10.28
C SER A 173 16.15 2.21 -9.34
N ILE A 174 15.76 1.75 -8.15
CA ILE A 174 16.69 1.15 -7.16
C ILE A 174 16.69 -0.37 -7.22
N TYR A 175 15.73 -0.97 -7.91
CA TYR A 175 15.70 -2.38 -8.24
C TYR A 175 14.94 -2.55 -9.56
N GLN A 176 15.49 -3.35 -10.46
CA GLN A 176 14.81 -3.77 -11.68
C GLN A 176 15.06 -5.25 -11.93
N MET A 177 13.98 -5.99 -12.19
CA MET A 177 14.08 -7.39 -12.56
C MET A 177 14.71 -7.50 -13.94
N LEU A 178 15.85 -8.19 -14.03
CA LEU A 178 16.45 -8.58 -15.30
C LEU A 178 15.56 -9.66 -15.93
N LEU A 179 14.72 -9.27 -16.89
CA LEU A 179 14.03 -10.24 -17.73
C LEU A 179 15.09 -11.04 -18.49
N ARG A 180 15.13 -12.36 -18.29
CA ARG A 180 15.86 -13.23 -19.21
C ARG A 180 15.20 -13.05 -20.59
N PRO A 181 15.97 -12.88 -21.68
CA PRO A 181 15.37 -12.92 -23.01
C PRO A 181 14.61 -14.24 -23.17
N PRO A 182 13.49 -14.26 -23.91
CA PRO A 182 12.82 -15.51 -24.22
C PRO A 182 13.85 -16.47 -24.83
N PRO A 183 13.81 -17.78 -24.49
CA PRO A 183 14.64 -18.75 -25.18
C PRO A 183 14.34 -18.66 -26.68
N LEU A 184 15.40 -18.48 -27.48
CA LEU A 184 15.37 -18.50 -28.94
C LEU A 184 14.81 -19.82 -29.46
#